data_AF-A0A8J8PPY1-F1
#
_entry.id   AF-A0A8J8PPY1-F1
#
_cell.length_a   1.000
_cell.length_b   1.000
_cell.length_c   1.000
_cell.angle_alpha   90.00
_cell.angle_beta   90.00
_cell.angle_gamma   90.00
#
_symmetry.space_group_name_H-M   'P 1'
#
loop_
_entity.id
_entity.type
_entity.pdbx_description
1 polymer ?
#
loop_
_entity_poly.entity_id
_entity_poly.type
_entity_poly.pdbx_seq_one_letter_code
_entity_poly.pdbx_strand_id
1 'polypeptide(L)' 'MRLEELNSRYNAFITVKEIKGRSEGKLSGLTFGVKDVILTKDIRTTAGSKILE' A
#
# COMPACT_ATOMS: atom_id res chain seq x y z
N MET A 1 -4.72 -3.94 15.72
CA MET A 1 -4.75 -2.49 15.44
C MET A 1 -5.13 -2.32 13.98
N ARG A 2 -6.10 -1.46 13.66
CA ARG A 2 -6.51 -1.23 12.26
C ARG A 2 -5.42 -0.44 11.52
N LEU A 3 -5.32 -0.61 10.20
CA LEU A 3 -4.27 0.03 9.39
C LEU A 3 -4.32 1.56 9.48
N GLU A 4 -5.54 2.10 9.59
CA GLU A 4 -5.82 3.53 9.75
C GLU A 4 -5.29 4.06 11.09
N GLU A 5 -5.46 3.29 12.17
CA GLU A 5 -4.97 3.63 13.51
C GLU A 5 -3.45 3.55 13.60
N LEU A 6 -2.84 2.57 12.91
CA LEU A 6 -1.39 2.50 12.77
C LEU A 6 -0.86 3.74 12.04
N ASN A 7 -1.47 4.06 10.90
CA ASN A 7 -0.99 5.13 10.04
C ASN A 7 -1.18 6.51 10.67
N SER A 8 -2.24 6.74 11.44
CA SER A 8 -2.42 8.01 12.16
C SER A 8 -1.33 8.27 13.20
N ARG A 9 -0.75 7.20 13.77
CA ARG A 9 0.33 7.30 14.76
C ARG A 9 1.71 7.44 14.13
N TYR A 10 1.96 6.70 13.05
CA TYR A 10 3.32 6.54 12.51
C TYR A 10 3.54 7.14 11.12
N ASN A 11 2.47 7.51 10.39
CA ASN A 11 2.53 8.01 9.01
C ASN A 11 3.40 7.15 8.09
N ALA A 12 3.29 5.83 8.20
CA ALA A 12 4.13 4.86 7.49
C ALA A 12 3.69 4.63 6.02
N PHE A 13 2.45 4.97 5.66
CA PHE A 13 1.86 4.70 4.35
C PHE A 13 1.39 5.98 3.65
N ILE A 14 1.82 6.16 2.39
CA ILE A 14 1.39 7.25 1.50
C ILE A 14 0.01 6.96 0.90
N THR A 15 -0.32 5.70 0.67
CA THR A 15 -1.62 5.27 0.12
C THR A 15 -2.04 3.95 0.76
N VAL A 16 -3.28 3.89 1.23
CA VAL A 16 -3.91 2.67 1.75
C VAL A 16 -5.07 2.34 0.82
N LYS A 17 -5.05 1.15 0.21
CA LYS A 17 -6.06 0.71 -0.76
C LYS A 17 -6.27 -0.80 -0.65
N GLU A 18 -7.52 -1.22 -0.65
CA GLU A 18 -7.87 -2.63 -0.78
C GLU A 18 -7.86 -3.02 -2.26
N ILE A 19 -7.12 -4.09 -2.59
CA ILE A 19 -7.06 -4.66 -3.94
C ILE A 19 -7.65 -6.06 -3.86
N LYS A 20 -8.67 -6.34 -4.67
CA LYS A 20 -9.22 -7.70 -4.77
C LYS A 20 -8.21 -8.59 -5.50
N GLY A 21 -7.49 -9.39 -4.74
CA GLY A 21 -6.57 -10.41 -5.24
C GLY A 21 -7.30 -11.68 -5.70
N ARG A 22 -6.52 -12.68 -6.10
CA ARG A 22 -7.03 -14.04 -6.31
C ARG A 22 -7.36 -14.66 -4.94
N SER A 23 -8.44 -15.41 -4.85
CA SER A 23 -8.86 -16.09 -3.61
C SER A 23 -7.93 -17.25 -3.22
N GLU A 24 -7.09 -17.72 -4.14
CA GLU A 24 -6.24 -18.89 -3.96
C GLU A 24 -4.76 -18.59 -4.19
N GLY A 25 -3.89 -19.28 -3.44
CA GLY A 25 -2.44 -19.18 -3.53
C GLY A 25 -1.77 -19.21 -2.16
N LYS A 26 -0.45 -19.48 -2.13
CA LYS A 26 0.33 -19.59 -0.87
C LYS A 26 0.35 -18.31 -0.01
N LEU A 27 0.01 -17.17 -0.62
CA LEU A 27 -0.02 -15.86 0.04
C LEU A 27 -1.45 -15.32 0.22
N SER A 28 -2.48 -16.14 -0.04
CA SER A 28 -3.87 -15.72 0.14
C SER A 28 -4.15 -15.31 1.59
N GLY A 29 -4.91 -14.23 1.78
CA GLY A 29 -5.24 -13.67 3.09
C GLY A 29 -4.15 -12.82 3.76
N LEU A 30 -2.97 -12.67 3.13
CA LEU A 30 -1.91 -11.81 3.64
C LEU A 30 -2.03 -10.37 3.12
N THR A 31 -1.66 -9.40 3.97
CA THR A 31 -1.57 -7.98 3.62
C THR A 31 -0.11 -7.56 3.46
N PHE A 32 0.16 -6.75 2.44
CA PHE A 32 1.52 -6.32 2.10
C PHE A 32 1.65 -4.79 2.14
N GLY A 33 2.78 -4.31 2.64
CA GLY A 33 3.24 -2.95 2.41
C GLY A 33 4.24 -2.94 1.25
N VAL A 34 4.11 -1.98 0.34
CA VAL A 34 5.01 -1.81 -0.80
C VAL A 34 5.64 -0.42 -0.68
N LYS A 35 6.96 -0.32 -0.82
CA LYS A 35 7.64 0.97 -0.82
C LYS A 35 7.18 1.76 -2.05
N ASP A 36 6.81 3.03 -1.86
CA ASP A 36 6.21 3.90 -2.90
C ASP A 36 7.19 4.33 -4.02
N VAL A 37 8.30 3.61 -4.18
CA VAL A 37 9.22 3.71 -5.31
C VAL A 37 9.02 2.57 -6.32
N ILE A 38 8.20 1.58 -5.97
CA ILE A 38 7.89 0.40 -6.80
C ILE A 38 6.57 0.66 -7.50
N LEU A 39 6.58 0.57 -8.83
CA LEU A 39 5.38 0.80 -9.64
C LEU A 39 4.31 -0.24 -9.32
N THR A 40 3.13 0.26 -8.98
CA THR A 40 1.93 -0.55 -8.69
C THR A 40 0.84 -0.21 -9.69
N LYS A 41 0.41 -1.19 -10.48
CA LYS A 41 -0.62 -0.96 -11.51
C LYS A 41 -1.90 -0.40 -10.88
N ASP A 42 -2.46 0.65 -11.48
CA ASP A 42 -3.71 1.32 -11.08
C ASP A 42 -3.69 1.93 -9.65
N ILE A 43 -2.49 2.20 -9.14
CA ILE A 43 -2.23 2.86 -7.86
C ILE A 43 -1.15 3.91 -8.08
N ARG A 44 -1.33 5.10 -7.50
CA ARG A 44 -0.35 6.19 -7.58
C ARG A 44 0.97 5.74 -6.93
N THR A 45 2.09 6.06 -7.60
CA THR A 45 3.45 5.84 -7.08
C THR A 45 4.20 7.17 -7.13
N THR A 46 4.55 7.76 -5.99
CA THR A 46 5.11 9.12 -5.92
C THR A 46 6.63 9.16 -5.76
N ALA A 47 7.24 8.01 -5.45
CA ALA A 47 8.63 7.91 -4.97
C ALA A 47 8.95 8.85 -3.78
N GLY A 48 7.93 9.28 -3.04
CA GLY A 48 8.08 10.23 -1.94
C GLY A 48 8.41 11.66 -2.38
N SER A 49 8.09 12.05 -3.62
CA SER A 49 8.42 13.37 -4.16
C SER A 49 7.26 14.01 -4.94
N LYS A 50 7.08 15.32 -4.77
CA LYS A 50 6.07 16.12 -5.48
C LYS A 50 6.24 16.15 -7.00
N ILE A 51 7.41 15.79 -7.52
CA ILE A 51 7.67 15.73 -8.96
C ILE A 51 6.85 14.62 -9.65
N LEU A 52 6.40 13.61 -8.89
CA LEU A 52 5.62 12.47 -9.37
C LEU A 52 4.23 12.36 -8.68
N GLU A 53 3.80 13.41 -7.96
CA GLU A 53 2.54 13.41 -7.21
C GLU A 53 1.30 13.63 -8.10
#